data_AF-A0A2M7IMB0-F1
#
_entry.id   AF-A0A2M7IMB0-F1
#
_cell.length_a   1.000
_cell.length_b   1.000
_cell.length_c   1.000
_cell.angle_alpha   90.00
_cell.angle_beta   90.00
_cell.angle_gamma   90.00
#
_symmetry.space_group_name_H-M   'P 1'
#
loop_
_entity.id
_entity.type
_entity.pdbx_description
1 polymer ?
#
loop_
_entity_poly.entity_id
_entity_poly.type
_entity_poly.pdbx_seq_one_letter_code
_entity_poly.pdbx_strand_id
1 'polypeptide(L)'
;MKDFIQELNSSTDIYPLADGAIMIPIYQINDLDVDKMGNEQVLEGIKNLVVDIMFNSDMGDGNEVYLKLMKKLGQFPELKKEQKVGNKYSIILKYLIWFTLPLRTDKEAAEILKNDLLLGLKSKVDVYEMIYQRLYLYNDDISGGLQRQLMLSALRENSEKLGSKGIDIEGSNIDQGPYIKNWLLDYDRFAVKVEIRGEVEKITYINQSPNVRKLDKVERDILLKILKIYDSLRYGAVIPSPYIQLYSVDEKGERVVIRDERLSPRKEVEPEEIKRPIEEVIDIYTKRGKSSESPINIQNLQGGEELGKVENLLGVFFKRFLTGNFVNMVMGKKDFLQKSGGKDFRSLRNNFYHAINNGQKEEAL
;
A
#
# COMPACT_ATOMS: atom_id res chain seq x y z
N MET A 1 22.39 8.89 -12.79
CA MET A 1 21.10 8.33 -12.30
C MET A 1 21.33 7.13 -11.41
N LYS A 2 22.11 6.11 -11.85
CA LYS A 2 22.48 4.96 -11.01
C LYS A 2 23.15 5.38 -9.69
N ASP A 3 24.04 6.36 -9.75
CA ASP A 3 24.81 6.82 -8.58
C ASP A 3 23.91 7.40 -7.48
N PHE A 4 22.93 8.23 -7.83
CA PHE A 4 22.03 8.84 -6.84
C PHE A 4 21.06 7.84 -6.18
N ILE A 5 20.61 6.82 -6.93
CA ILE A 5 19.83 5.71 -6.36
C ILE A 5 20.71 4.91 -5.39
N GLN A 6 21.97 4.67 -5.74
CA GLN A 6 22.93 3.99 -4.89
C GLN A 6 23.26 4.82 -3.64
N GLU A 7 23.37 6.15 -3.75
CA GLU A 7 23.55 7.07 -2.63
C GLU A 7 22.35 7.04 -1.68
N LEU A 8 21.13 7.16 -2.21
CA LEU A 8 19.88 7.02 -1.43
C LEU A 8 19.82 5.67 -0.71
N ASN A 9 20.11 4.60 -1.44
CA ASN A 9 20.16 3.27 -0.87
C ASN A 9 21.21 3.21 0.24
N SER A 10 22.46 3.59 0.00
CA SER A 10 23.54 3.50 0.99
C SER A 10 23.25 4.32 2.25
N SER A 11 22.60 5.48 2.10
CA SER A 11 22.25 6.37 3.22
C SER A 11 21.20 5.75 4.15
N THR A 12 20.30 4.90 3.63
CA THR A 12 19.31 4.22 4.48
C THR A 12 19.88 3.07 5.34
N ASP A 13 21.10 2.56 5.06
CA ASP A 13 21.74 1.55 5.92
C ASP A 13 22.43 2.18 7.14
N ILE A 14 22.81 3.46 7.03
CA ILE A 14 23.64 4.14 8.01
C ILE A 14 22.72 5.08 8.79
N TYR A 15 22.09 4.53 9.83
CA TYR A 15 21.41 5.32 10.84
C TYR A 15 22.18 5.26 12.17
N PRO A 16 22.29 6.38 12.91
CA PRO A 16 21.72 7.71 12.65
C PRO A 16 22.41 8.48 11.51
N LEU A 17 21.66 9.40 10.88
CA LEU A 17 22.24 10.45 10.03
C LEU A 17 23.43 11.08 10.76
N ALA A 18 24.52 11.35 10.03
CA ALA A 18 25.72 11.91 10.64
C ALA A 18 25.42 13.23 11.37
N ASP A 19 26.05 13.44 12.52
CA ASP A 19 25.96 14.71 13.26
C ASP A 19 26.29 15.88 12.34
N GLY A 20 25.38 16.86 12.29
CA GLY A 20 25.49 18.03 11.41
C GLY A 20 24.89 17.86 10.01
N ALA A 21 24.22 16.74 9.71
CA ALA A 21 23.43 16.61 8.49
C ALA A 21 22.37 17.72 8.42
N ILE A 22 22.34 18.43 7.28
CA ILE A 22 21.29 19.41 7.01
C ILE A 22 19.99 18.62 6.85
N MET A 23 18.97 18.99 7.63
CA MET A 23 17.62 18.43 7.51
C MET A 23 16.65 19.58 7.28
N ILE A 24 15.80 19.44 6.26
CA ILE A 24 14.75 20.42 5.99
C ILE A 24 13.46 19.96 6.67
N PRO A 25 12.88 20.72 7.59
CA PRO A 25 11.56 20.44 8.13
C PRO A 25 10.48 20.45 7.03
N ILE A 26 9.50 19.55 7.13
CA ILE A 26 8.42 19.39 6.13
C ILE A 26 7.66 20.71 5.86
N TYR A 27 7.52 21.59 6.87
CA TYR A 27 6.85 22.88 6.69
C TYR A 27 7.65 23.85 5.81
N GLN A 28 8.98 23.80 5.83
CA GLN A 28 9.85 24.70 5.05
C GLN A 28 9.81 24.41 3.55
N ILE A 29 9.35 23.22 3.13
CA ILE A 29 9.20 22.87 1.70
C ILE A 29 8.27 23.87 1.00
N ASN A 30 7.28 24.41 1.70
CA ASN A 30 6.36 25.41 1.17
C ASN A 30 7.03 26.76 0.87
N ASP A 31 8.16 27.05 1.51
CA ASP A 31 8.87 28.33 1.42
C ASP A 31 10.08 28.26 0.46
N LEU A 32 10.28 27.12 -0.20
CA LEU A 32 11.31 26.96 -1.22
C LEU A 32 10.88 27.68 -2.50
N ASP A 33 11.76 28.55 -2.98
CA ASP A 33 11.74 29.19 -4.30
C ASP A 33 12.66 28.43 -5.26
N VAL A 34 12.69 28.86 -6.53
CA VAL A 34 13.50 28.22 -7.58
C VAL A 34 15.00 28.17 -7.22
N ASP A 35 15.54 29.26 -6.68
CA ASP A 35 16.97 29.37 -6.36
C ASP A 35 17.35 28.44 -5.21
N LYS A 36 16.51 28.38 -4.17
CA LYS A 36 16.70 27.43 -3.05
C LYS A 36 16.57 25.99 -3.53
N MET A 37 15.59 25.67 -4.36
CA MET A 37 15.43 24.30 -4.86
C MET A 37 16.58 23.87 -5.77
N GLY A 38 17.21 24.81 -6.48
CA GLY A 38 18.45 24.58 -7.25
C GLY A 38 19.71 24.42 -6.39
N ASN A 39 19.65 24.77 -5.11
CA ASN A 39 20.77 24.67 -4.20
C ASN A 39 21.04 23.20 -3.78
N GLU A 40 22.29 22.75 -3.94
CA GLU A 40 22.69 21.37 -3.62
C GLU A 40 22.54 21.03 -2.12
N GLN A 41 22.73 21.98 -1.21
CA GLN A 41 22.52 21.76 0.23
C GLN A 41 21.04 21.56 0.57
N VAL A 42 20.14 22.29 -0.11
CA VAL A 42 18.70 22.13 0.07
C VAL A 42 18.26 20.77 -0.44
N LEU A 43 18.75 20.37 -1.62
CA LEU A 43 18.50 19.07 -2.21
C LEU A 43 18.99 17.92 -1.31
N GLU A 44 20.18 18.07 -0.73
CA GLU A 44 20.72 17.14 0.25
C GLU A 44 19.86 17.08 1.52
N GLY A 45 19.38 18.24 2.00
CA GLY A 45 18.48 18.29 3.15
C GLY A 45 17.12 17.64 2.90
N ILE A 46 16.59 17.71 1.68
CA ILE A 46 15.39 16.97 1.26
C ILE A 46 15.69 15.47 1.19
N LYS A 47 16.86 15.09 0.65
CA LYS A 47 17.29 13.69 0.60
C LYS A 47 17.34 13.09 2.01
N ASN A 48 17.97 13.79 2.96
CA ASN A 48 18.07 13.36 4.35
C ASN A 48 16.71 13.25 5.04
N LEU A 49 15.81 14.20 4.78
CA LEU A 49 14.42 14.13 5.25
C LEU A 49 13.73 12.85 4.75
N VAL A 50 13.87 12.52 3.47
CA VAL A 50 13.25 11.32 2.88
C VAL A 50 13.83 10.04 3.47
N VAL A 51 15.15 9.98 3.65
CA VAL A 51 15.82 8.84 4.29
C VAL A 51 15.32 8.65 5.73
N ASP A 52 15.19 9.74 6.51
CA ASP A 52 14.68 9.68 7.88
C ASP A 52 13.21 9.22 7.93
N ILE A 53 12.36 9.75 7.05
CA ILE A 53 10.96 9.32 6.93
C ILE A 53 10.85 7.82 6.62
N MET A 54 11.66 7.34 5.68
CA MET A 54 11.68 5.93 5.29
C MET A 54 12.20 5.03 6.41
N PHE A 55 13.27 5.44 7.09
CA PHE A 55 13.80 4.73 8.25
C PHE A 55 12.75 4.60 9.36
N ASN A 56 12.00 5.68 9.58
CA ASN A 56 10.92 5.72 10.55
C ASN A 56 9.62 5.05 10.05
N SER A 57 9.56 4.57 8.81
CA SER A 57 8.36 4.00 8.16
C SER A 57 7.13 4.90 8.27
N ASP A 58 7.32 6.23 8.16
CA ASP A 58 6.24 7.21 8.28
C ASP A 58 5.61 7.60 6.93
N MET A 59 4.67 6.80 6.46
CA MET A 59 4.01 7.02 5.15
C MET A 59 3.21 8.33 5.09
N GLY A 60 2.68 8.81 6.23
CA GLY A 60 1.94 10.08 6.28
C GLY A 60 2.83 11.26 5.93
N ASP A 61 3.98 11.35 6.62
CA ASP A 61 4.98 12.38 6.35
C ASP A 61 5.57 12.22 4.94
N GLY A 62 5.83 10.99 4.50
CA GLY A 62 6.28 10.71 3.14
C GLY A 62 5.30 11.20 2.07
N ASN A 63 4.00 11.02 2.29
CA ASN A 63 2.96 11.48 1.37
C ASN A 63 2.89 13.01 1.36
N GLU A 64 2.97 13.66 2.52
CA GLU A 64 3.00 15.12 2.61
C GLU A 64 4.19 15.71 1.85
N VAL A 65 5.39 15.15 2.05
CA VAL A 65 6.61 15.57 1.35
C VAL A 65 6.46 15.36 -0.16
N TYR A 66 5.93 14.22 -0.61
CA TYR A 66 5.67 13.96 -2.02
C TYR A 66 4.76 15.03 -2.64
N LEU A 67 3.61 15.30 -2.03
CA LEU A 67 2.63 16.26 -2.55
C LEU A 67 3.21 17.69 -2.60
N LYS A 68 3.92 18.11 -1.56
CA LYS A 68 4.55 19.44 -1.51
C LYS A 68 5.65 19.59 -2.57
N LEU A 69 6.54 18.61 -2.69
CA LEU A 69 7.61 18.64 -3.69
C LEU A 69 7.06 18.59 -5.12
N MET A 70 6.08 17.71 -5.38
CA MET A 70 5.44 17.61 -6.70
C MET A 70 4.79 18.94 -7.10
N LYS A 71 4.06 19.58 -6.16
CA LYS A 71 3.47 20.92 -6.38
C LYS A 71 4.53 21.96 -6.70
N LYS A 72 5.62 22.02 -5.92
CA LYS A 72 6.72 22.98 -6.13
C LYS A 72 7.42 22.80 -7.47
N LEU A 73 7.74 21.56 -7.85
CA LEU A 73 8.32 21.26 -9.17
C LEU A 73 7.36 21.53 -10.33
N GLY A 74 6.05 21.53 -10.08
CA GLY A 74 5.04 21.99 -11.03
C GLY A 74 5.06 23.52 -11.23
N GLN A 75 5.39 24.28 -10.17
CA GLN A 75 5.49 25.74 -10.20
C GLN A 75 6.78 26.24 -10.89
N PHE A 76 7.86 25.44 -10.84
CA PHE A 76 9.19 25.80 -11.36
C PHE A 76 9.62 24.87 -12.52
N PRO A 77 9.03 24.99 -13.72
CA PRO A 77 9.36 24.12 -14.85
C PRO A 77 10.82 24.23 -15.31
N GLU A 78 11.51 25.33 -15.02
CA GLU A 78 12.94 25.52 -15.25
C GLU A 78 13.81 24.48 -14.53
N LEU A 79 13.44 24.06 -13.32
CA LEU A 79 14.16 23.01 -12.59
C LEU A 79 14.06 21.64 -13.29
N LYS A 80 12.99 21.40 -14.05
CA LYS A 80 12.86 20.19 -14.88
C LYS A 80 13.75 20.25 -16.11
N LYS A 81 14.05 21.45 -16.63
CA LYS A 81 14.96 21.65 -17.77
C LYS A 81 16.42 21.49 -17.34
N GLU A 82 16.75 21.88 -16.10
CA GLU A 82 18.06 21.63 -15.53
C GLU A 82 18.24 20.14 -15.25
N GLN A 83 18.87 19.44 -16.19
CA GLN A 83 18.93 17.98 -16.20
C GLN A 83 19.50 17.38 -14.90
N LYS A 84 20.45 18.05 -14.23
CA LYS A 84 21.08 17.50 -13.01
C LYS A 84 20.12 17.56 -11.81
N VAL A 85 19.59 18.74 -11.50
CA VAL A 85 18.71 18.97 -10.34
C VAL A 85 17.36 18.30 -10.56
N GLY A 86 16.75 18.50 -11.73
CA GLY A 86 15.47 17.89 -12.08
C GLY A 86 15.48 16.37 -12.00
N ASN A 87 16.58 15.72 -12.42
CA ASN A 87 16.71 14.27 -12.32
C ASN A 87 16.77 13.78 -10.87
N LYS A 88 17.50 14.49 -9.98
CA LYS A 88 17.59 14.11 -8.55
C LYS A 88 16.23 14.22 -7.87
N TYR A 89 15.49 15.31 -8.10
CA TYR A 89 14.11 15.45 -7.61
C TYR A 89 13.17 14.39 -8.18
N SER A 90 13.30 14.07 -9.47
CA SER A 90 12.51 13.00 -10.08
C SER A 90 12.75 11.67 -9.37
N ILE A 91 14.00 11.34 -9.04
CA ILE A 91 14.32 10.12 -8.29
C ILE A 91 13.73 10.18 -6.88
N ILE A 92 13.87 11.29 -6.15
CA ILE A 92 13.27 11.47 -4.81
C ILE A 92 11.76 11.25 -4.86
N LEU A 93 11.06 11.90 -5.79
CA LEU A 93 9.62 11.73 -5.96
C LEU A 93 9.25 10.28 -6.25
N LYS A 94 10.02 9.60 -7.10
CA LYS A 94 9.80 8.19 -7.43
C LYS A 94 10.06 7.24 -6.25
N TYR A 95 10.98 7.56 -5.36
CA TYR A 95 11.17 6.83 -4.10
C TYR A 95 9.95 7.01 -3.18
N LEU A 96 9.54 8.27 -2.98
CA LEU A 96 8.41 8.60 -2.11
C LEU A 96 7.10 7.97 -2.60
N ILE A 97 6.83 7.99 -3.90
CA ILE A 97 5.60 7.40 -4.45
C ILE A 97 5.55 5.88 -4.25
N TRP A 98 6.68 5.16 -4.36
CA TRP A 98 6.74 3.73 -4.04
C TRP A 98 6.52 3.49 -2.54
N PHE A 99 7.23 4.26 -1.69
CA PHE A 99 7.11 4.18 -0.24
C PHE A 99 5.70 4.51 0.28
N THR A 100 4.96 5.35 -0.45
CA THR A 100 3.61 5.79 -0.08
C THR A 100 2.53 5.19 -0.97
N LEU A 101 2.84 4.12 -1.71
CA LEU A 101 1.92 3.45 -2.62
C LEU A 101 0.56 3.11 -1.98
N PRO A 102 0.46 2.70 -0.70
CA PRO A 102 -0.84 2.46 -0.06
C PRO A 102 -1.76 3.69 -0.06
N LEU A 103 -1.20 4.90 -0.03
CA LEU A 103 -1.94 6.16 0.03
C LEU A 103 -2.18 6.79 -1.35
N ARG A 104 -1.78 6.12 -2.44
CA ARG A 104 -1.90 6.66 -3.80
C ARG A 104 -3.26 6.40 -4.42
N THR A 105 -3.63 7.21 -5.40
CA THR A 105 -4.80 6.94 -6.22
C THR A 105 -4.57 5.70 -7.10
N ASP A 106 -5.67 5.06 -7.51
CA ASP A 106 -5.66 3.91 -8.42
C ASP A 106 -4.90 4.19 -9.73
N LYS A 107 -5.09 5.40 -10.27
CA LYS A 107 -4.40 5.84 -11.49
C LYS A 107 -2.88 5.91 -11.27
N GLU A 108 -2.44 6.54 -10.19
CA GLU A 108 -1.01 6.64 -9.86
C GLU A 108 -0.40 5.26 -9.60
N ALA A 109 -1.11 4.38 -8.89
CA ALA A 109 -0.68 3.01 -8.62
C ALA A 109 -0.54 2.19 -9.92
N ALA A 110 -1.48 2.33 -10.87
CA ALA A 110 -1.36 1.69 -12.18
C ALA A 110 -0.20 2.28 -13.00
N GLU A 111 -0.06 3.60 -13.04
CA GLU A 111 1.01 4.27 -13.81
C GLU A 111 2.40 3.90 -13.29
N ILE A 112 2.60 3.85 -11.97
CA ILE A 112 3.90 3.49 -11.40
C ILE A 112 4.25 2.02 -11.63
N LEU A 113 3.28 1.11 -11.51
CA LEU A 113 3.48 -0.31 -11.82
C LEU A 113 3.79 -0.55 -13.30
N LYS A 114 3.26 0.28 -14.19
CA LYS A 114 3.44 0.15 -15.64
C LYS A 114 4.77 0.73 -16.14
N ASN A 115 5.27 1.79 -15.49
CA ASN A 115 6.36 2.59 -16.02
C ASN A 115 7.59 2.69 -15.11
N ASP A 116 7.47 2.39 -13.81
CA ASP A 116 8.50 2.67 -12.80
C ASP A 116 8.75 1.51 -11.81
N LEU A 117 8.32 0.30 -12.15
CA LEU A 117 8.52 -0.91 -11.33
C LEU A 117 9.99 -1.24 -11.13
N LEU A 118 10.83 -1.17 -12.18
CA LEU A 118 12.25 -1.49 -12.03
C LEU A 118 12.96 -0.53 -11.09
N LEU A 119 12.53 0.74 -11.07
CA LEU A 119 13.10 1.70 -10.15
C LEU A 119 12.76 1.33 -8.70
N GLY A 120 11.50 0.99 -8.42
CA GLY A 120 11.09 0.52 -7.10
C GLY A 120 11.89 -0.71 -6.67
N LEU A 121 12.03 -1.70 -7.54
CA LEU A 121 12.73 -2.95 -7.24
C LEU A 121 14.26 -2.83 -7.07
N LYS A 122 14.85 -1.79 -7.67
CA LYS A 122 16.27 -1.42 -7.52
C LYS A 122 16.50 -0.48 -6.32
N SER A 123 15.44 0.13 -5.81
CA SER A 123 15.48 0.87 -4.55
C SER A 123 15.47 -0.09 -3.36
N LYS A 124 15.64 0.46 -2.17
CA LYS A 124 15.43 -0.25 -0.90
C LYS A 124 13.99 -0.26 -0.41
N VAL A 125 13.07 0.37 -1.14
CA VAL A 125 11.64 0.21 -0.83
C VAL A 125 11.26 -1.25 -1.03
N ASP A 126 10.66 -1.87 -0.02
CA ASP A 126 10.05 -3.18 -0.18
C ASP A 126 8.75 -3.03 -0.97
N VAL A 127 8.88 -3.04 -2.30
CA VAL A 127 7.76 -2.90 -3.24
C VAL A 127 6.67 -3.95 -2.98
N TYR A 128 7.07 -5.17 -2.62
CA TYR A 128 6.12 -6.24 -2.32
C TYR A 128 5.27 -5.88 -1.11
N GLU A 129 5.91 -5.44 -0.03
CA GLU A 129 5.22 -5.00 1.18
C GLU A 129 4.31 -3.80 0.92
N MET A 130 4.76 -2.81 0.13
CA MET A 130 3.93 -1.64 -0.21
C MET A 130 2.69 -2.01 -1.03
N ILE A 131 2.80 -2.99 -1.93
CA ILE A 131 1.66 -3.55 -2.66
C ILE A 131 0.73 -4.28 -1.69
N TYR A 132 1.27 -5.15 -0.83
CA TYR A 132 0.51 -5.90 0.16
C TYR A 132 -0.28 -4.97 1.10
N GLN A 133 0.37 -3.93 1.63
CA GLN A 133 -0.27 -2.92 2.48
C GLN A 133 -1.36 -2.15 1.75
N ARG A 134 -1.20 -1.87 0.46
CA ARG A 134 -2.28 -1.29 -0.34
C ARG A 134 -3.46 -2.26 -0.41
N LEU A 135 -3.23 -3.52 -0.80
CA LEU A 135 -4.33 -4.50 -0.92
C LEU A 135 -5.07 -4.66 0.41
N TYR A 136 -4.31 -4.71 1.51
CA TYR A 136 -4.84 -4.74 2.87
C TYR A 136 -5.73 -3.54 3.18
N LEU A 137 -5.26 -2.33 2.85
CA LEU A 137 -6.00 -1.09 3.09
C LEU A 137 -7.35 -1.04 2.37
N TYR A 138 -7.43 -1.65 1.19
CA TYR A 138 -8.67 -1.74 0.39
C TYR A 138 -9.52 -2.98 0.72
N ASN A 139 -9.15 -3.78 1.73
CA ASN A 139 -9.78 -5.06 2.07
C ASN A 139 -9.91 -5.99 0.83
N ASP A 140 -8.91 -5.96 -0.07
CA ASP A 140 -8.87 -6.78 -1.30
C ASP A 140 -8.27 -8.17 -0.99
N ASP A 141 -8.93 -8.87 -0.06
CA ASP A 141 -8.39 -10.04 0.64
C ASP A 141 -8.45 -11.33 -0.20
N ILE A 142 -9.31 -11.37 -1.23
CA ILE A 142 -9.63 -12.57 -2.03
C ILE A 142 -9.24 -12.36 -3.51
N SER A 143 -8.89 -13.46 -4.18
CA SER A 143 -8.67 -13.50 -5.63
C SER A 143 -9.85 -12.85 -6.39
N GLY A 144 -9.58 -11.73 -7.08
CA GLY A 144 -10.55 -11.09 -7.95
C GLY A 144 -10.99 -9.67 -7.57
N GLY A 145 -10.52 -9.10 -6.47
CA GLY A 145 -10.86 -7.71 -6.15
C GLY A 145 -10.24 -6.69 -7.12
N LEU A 146 -10.85 -5.51 -7.12
CA LEU A 146 -10.62 -4.47 -8.12
C LEU A 146 -9.16 -3.97 -8.11
N GLN A 147 -8.56 -3.82 -6.92
CA GLN A 147 -7.18 -3.34 -6.80
C GLN A 147 -6.21 -4.37 -7.35
N ARG A 148 -6.42 -5.66 -7.08
CA ARG A 148 -5.61 -6.73 -7.65
C ARG A 148 -5.68 -6.74 -9.17
N GLN A 149 -6.89 -6.67 -9.73
CA GLN A 149 -7.06 -6.66 -11.19
C GLN A 149 -6.41 -5.44 -11.84
N LEU A 150 -6.53 -4.28 -11.20
CA LEU A 150 -5.87 -3.05 -11.64
C LEU A 150 -4.35 -3.22 -11.66
N MET A 151 -3.75 -3.70 -10.56
CA MET A 151 -2.30 -3.89 -10.46
C MET A 151 -1.80 -5.00 -11.40
N LEU A 152 -2.55 -6.09 -11.55
CA LEU A 152 -2.24 -7.17 -12.51
C LEU A 152 -2.27 -6.66 -13.95
N SER A 153 -3.28 -5.87 -14.32
CA SER A 153 -3.36 -5.27 -15.65
C SER A 153 -2.18 -4.34 -15.90
N ALA A 154 -1.84 -3.49 -14.92
CA ALA A 154 -0.69 -2.59 -15.01
C ALA A 154 0.63 -3.34 -15.23
N LEU A 155 0.86 -4.44 -14.50
CA LEU A 155 2.04 -5.29 -14.69
C LEU A 155 2.09 -5.94 -16.06
N ARG A 156 0.95 -6.44 -16.57
CA ARG A 156 0.84 -7.03 -17.92
C ARG A 156 1.00 -6.02 -19.04
N GLU A 157 0.79 -4.74 -18.76
CA GLU A 157 1.03 -3.65 -19.69
C GLU A 157 2.38 -2.96 -19.50
N ASN A 158 3.20 -3.42 -18.54
CA ASN A 158 4.47 -2.78 -18.22
C ASN A 158 5.41 -2.77 -19.43
N SER A 159 6.00 -1.59 -19.69
CA SER A 159 6.83 -1.31 -20.86
C SER A 159 8.32 -1.13 -20.55
N GLU A 160 8.73 -1.38 -19.32
CA GLU A 160 10.13 -1.34 -18.91
C GLU A 160 10.90 -2.56 -19.42
N LYS A 161 12.19 -2.37 -19.72
CA LYS A 161 13.09 -3.42 -20.23
C LYS A 161 13.91 -4.04 -19.12
N LEU A 162 13.90 -5.36 -19.02
CA LEU A 162 14.74 -6.17 -18.15
C LEU A 162 15.59 -7.12 -18.99
N GLY A 163 16.90 -6.93 -19.04
CA GLY A 163 17.77 -7.61 -19.98
C GLY A 163 18.04 -6.81 -21.26
N SER A 164 19.06 -7.24 -21.99
CA SER A 164 19.48 -6.67 -23.28
C SER A 164 19.09 -7.52 -24.49
N LYS A 165 18.80 -8.81 -24.27
CA LYS A 165 18.49 -9.79 -25.32
C LYS A 165 16.99 -10.05 -25.40
N GLY A 166 16.48 -10.33 -26.59
CA GLY A 166 15.08 -10.70 -26.76
C GLY A 166 14.71 -12.02 -26.09
N ILE A 167 13.39 -12.17 -25.89
CA ILE A 167 12.72 -13.30 -25.26
C ILE A 167 12.08 -14.14 -26.36
N ASP A 168 12.51 -15.39 -26.44
CA ASP A 168 11.95 -16.39 -27.34
C ASP A 168 10.72 -17.01 -26.67
N ILE A 169 9.52 -16.56 -27.07
CA ILE A 169 8.26 -17.04 -26.50
C ILE A 169 7.73 -18.14 -27.42
N GLU A 170 7.62 -19.37 -26.89
CA GLU A 170 7.15 -20.55 -27.63
C GLU A 170 5.83 -20.27 -28.37
N GLY A 171 5.80 -20.45 -29.69
CA GLY A 171 4.64 -20.16 -30.55
C GLY A 171 4.59 -18.73 -31.11
N SER A 172 5.56 -17.87 -30.77
CA SER A 172 5.80 -16.61 -31.47
C SER A 172 6.93 -16.80 -32.48
N ASN A 173 6.68 -16.52 -33.76
CA ASN A 173 7.73 -16.61 -34.79
C ASN A 173 8.73 -15.44 -34.76
N ILE A 174 8.61 -14.54 -33.78
CA ILE A 174 9.38 -13.30 -33.69
C ILE A 174 9.89 -13.15 -32.26
N ASP A 175 11.21 -12.95 -32.15
CA ASP A 175 11.89 -12.59 -30.90
C ASP A 175 11.25 -11.34 -30.29
N GLN A 176 10.74 -11.48 -29.08
CA GLN A 176 10.04 -10.39 -28.40
C GLN A 176 11.04 -9.53 -27.65
N GLY A 177 10.82 -8.21 -27.62
CA GLY A 177 11.68 -7.32 -26.82
C GLY A 177 11.69 -7.72 -25.33
N PRO A 178 12.76 -7.40 -24.58
CA PRO A 178 12.95 -7.78 -23.17
C PRO A 178 12.05 -7.00 -22.19
N TYR A 179 10.79 -6.80 -22.52
CA TYR A 179 9.85 -6.04 -21.70
C TYR A 179 9.30 -6.90 -20.56
N ILE A 180 9.01 -6.30 -19.41
CA ILE A 180 8.44 -7.02 -18.25
C ILE A 180 7.17 -7.80 -18.64
N LYS A 181 6.26 -7.20 -19.41
CA LYS A 181 5.08 -7.91 -19.91
C LYS A 181 5.40 -9.20 -20.66
N ASN A 182 6.50 -9.25 -21.40
CA ASN A 182 6.92 -10.41 -22.17
C ASN A 182 7.59 -11.47 -21.29
N TRP A 183 8.30 -11.06 -20.22
CA TRP A 183 8.77 -11.98 -19.18
C TRP A 183 7.62 -12.67 -18.44
N LEU A 184 6.55 -11.92 -18.13
CA LEU A 184 5.36 -12.50 -17.51
C LEU A 184 4.67 -13.51 -18.43
N LEU A 185 4.61 -13.21 -19.75
CA LEU A 185 4.07 -14.14 -20.74
C LEU A 185 4.93 -15.41 -20.89
N ASP A 186 6.25 -15.28 -20.92
CA ASP A 186 7.19 -16.43 -20.95
C ASP A 186 7.02 -17.31 -19.71
N TYR A 187 6.97 -16.70 -18.52
CA TYR A 187 6.72 -17.41 -17.27
C TYR A 187 5.36 -18.12 -17.26
N ASP A 188 4.30 -17.44 -17.72
CA ASP A 188 2.96 -18.02 -17.81
C ASP A 188 2.89 -19.23 -18.76
N ARG A 189 3.72 -19.29 -19.81
CA ARG A 189 3.78 -20.44 -20.72
C ARG A 189 4.67 -21.56 -20.19
N PHE A 190 5.74 -21.22 -19.48
CA PHE A 190 6.64 -22.20 -18.88
C PHE A 190 5.94 -23.09 -17.84
N ALA A 191 5.04 -22.51 -17.03
CA ALA A 191 4.29 -23.24 -16.03
C ALA A 191 3.11 -24.03 -16.65
N VAL A 192 3.39 -25.27 -17.07
CA VAL A 192 2.49 -26.21 -17.78
C VAL A 192 1.14 -26.44 -17.08
N LYS A 193 1.06 -26.30 -15.76
CA LYS A 193 -0.19 -26.44 -14.98
C LYS A 193 -0.46 -25.19 -14.16
N VAL A 194 -1.56 -24.49 -14.46
CA VAL A 194 -1.94 -23.23 -13.78
C VAL A 194 -2.29 -23.46 -12.30
N GLU A 195 -2.73 -24.67 -11.95
CA GLU A 195 -3.25 -25.05 -10.62
C GLU A 195 -2.15 -25.37 -9.58
N ILE A 196 -0.91 -25.58 -10.02
CA ILE A 196 0.23 -25.94 -9.16
C ILE A 196 1.31 -24.88 -9.36
N ARG A 197 0.98 -23.60 -9.17
CA ARG A 197 1.96 -22.51 -9.25
C ARG A 197 2.32 -22.05 -7.85
N GLY A 198 3.54 -22.36 -7.43
CA GLY A 198 4.12 -21.93 -6.17
C GLY A 198 5.60 -21.58 -6.30
N GLU A 199 6.29 -21.55 -5.16
CA GLU A 199 7.71 -21.21 -5.10
C GLU A 199 8.58 -22.16 -5.95
N VAL A 200 8.20 -23.44 -6.06
CA VAL A 200 8.95 -24.45 -6.80
C VAL A 200 8.99 -24.14 -8.29
N GLU A 201 7.86 -23.81 -8.91
CA GLU A 201 7.75 -23.51 -10.34
C GLU A 201 8.49 -22.21 -10.68
N LYS A 202 8.40 -21.20 -9.80
CA LYS A 202 9.13 -19.94 -9.94
C LYS A 202 10.65 -20.17 -9.94
N ILE A 203 11.16 -20.94 -8.97
CA ILE A 203 12.59 -21.28 -8.89
C ILE A 203 13.02 -22.15 -10.07
N THR A 204 12.16 -23.09 -10.50
CA THR A 204 12.39 -23.94 -11.67
C THR A 204 12.53 -23.08 -12.92
N TYR A 205 11.61 -22.14 -13.14
CA TYR A 205 11.65 -21.19 -14.26
C TYR A 205 12.95 -20.37 -14.26
N ILE A 206 13.31 -19.78 -13.11
CA ILE A 206 14.54 -18.96 -13.01
C ILE A 206 15.80 -19.75 -13.36
N ASN A 207 15.85 -21.04 -13.02
CA ASN A 207 17.03 -21.88 -13.23
C ASN A 207 17.06 -22.57 -14.62
N GLN A 208 15.89 -22.91 -15.16
CA GLN A 208 15.78 -23.78 -16.33
C GLN A 208 15.42 -23.03 -17.61
N SER A 209 14.76 -21.87 -17.54
CA SER A 209 14.36 -21.12 -18.74
C SER A 209 15.59 -20.68 -19.56
N PRO A 210 15.65 -21.01 -20.86
CA PRO A 210 16.73 -20.57 -21.73
C PRO A 210 16.75 -19.04 -21.88
N ASN A 211 15.60 -18.37 -21.76
CA ASN A 211 15.51 -16.92 -21.75
C ASN A 211 16.14 -16.34 -20.49
N VAL A 212 15.83 -16.88 -19.31
CA VAL A 212 16.38 -16.39 -18.03
C VAL A 212 17.90 -16.57 -17.94
N ARG A 213 18.46 -17.62 -18.54
CA ARG A 213 19.92 -17.83 -18.62
C ARG A 213 20.67 -16.71 -19.36
N LYS A 214 19.96 -15.91 -20.18
CA LYS A 214 20.53 -14.75 -20.88
C LYS A 214 20.67 -13.51 -19.99
N LEU A 215 19.99 -13.48 -18.84
CA LEU A 215 20.05 -12.38 -17.87
C LEU A 215 21.28 -12.48 -16.98
N ASP A 216 21.80 -11.34 -16.54
CA ASP A 216 22.85 -11.33 -15.51
C ASP A 216 22.29 -11.72 -14.12
N LYS A 217 23.15 -11.77 -13.09
CA LYS A 217 22.71 -12.14 -11.73
C LYS A 217 21.71 -11.13 -11.15
N VAL A 218 21.98 -9.83 -11.32
CA VAL A 218 21.14 -8.75 -10.76
C VAL A 218 19.78 -8.71 -11.46
N GLU A 219 19.76 -8.91 -12.77
CA GLU A 219 18.54 -8.98 -13.57
C GLU A 219 17.70 -10.20 -13.21
N ARG A 220 18.32 -11.36 -12.94
CA ARG A 220 17.61 -12.55 -12.44
C ARG A 220 16.99 -12.32 -11.07
N ASP A 221 17.72 -11.67 -10.16
CA ASP A 221 17.19 -11.33 -8.84
C ASP A 221 15.99 -10.36 -8.95
N ILE A 222 16.06 -9.39 -9.86
CA ILE A 222 14.93 -8.48 -10.15
C ILE A 222 13.75 -9.26 -10.74
N LEU A 223 13.98 -10.16 -11.71
CA LEU A 223 12.92 -10.98 -12.29
C LEU A 223 12.22 -11.81 -11.22
N LEU A 224 12.98 -12.43 -10.31
CA LEU A 224 12.42 -13.21 -9.19
C LEU A 224 11.50 -12.36 -8.32
N LYS A 225 11.86 -11.09 -8.02
CA LYS A 225 11.00 -10.16 -7.29
C LYS A 225 9.73 -9.81 -8.06
N ILE A 226 9.83 -9.56 -9.37
CA ILE A 226 8.67 -9.30 -10.24
C ILE A 226 7.71 -10.49 -10.20
N LEU A 227 8.23 -11.71 -10.36
CA LEU A 227 7.41 -12.93 -10.33
C LEU A 227 6.75 -13.15 -8.97
N LYS A 228 7.46 -12.87 -7.86
CA LYS A 228 6.87 -12.91 -6.51
C LYS A 228 5.66 -11.97 -6.38
N ILE A 229 5.79 -10.73 -6.86
CA ILE A 229 4.68 -9.76 -6.86
C ILE A 229 3.53 -10.27 -7.75
N TYR A 230 3.84 -10.72 -8.96
CA TYR A 230 2.84 -11.22 -9.91
C TYR A 230 2.04 -12.41 -9.33
N ASP A 231 2.72 -13.40 -8.78
CA ASP A 231 2.07 -14.57 -8.19
C ASP A 231 1.25 -14.20 -6.94
N SER A 232 1.75 -13.29 -6.10
CA SER A 232 0.97 -12.81 -4.94
C SER A 232 -0.31 -12.08 -5.33
N LEU A 233 -0.27 -11.31 -6.43
CA LEU A 233 -1.45 -10.61 -6.91
C LEU A 233 -2.49 -11.57 -7.49
N ARG A 234 -2.05 -12.64 -8.17
CA ARG A 234 -2.94 -13.66 -8.76
C ARG A 234 -3.52 -14.62 -7.74
N TYR A 235 -2.71 -15.09 -6.79
CA TYR A 235 -3.02 -16.25 -5.96
C TYR A 235 -2.86 -16.01 -4.45
N GLY A 236 -2.13 -14.99 -4.04
CA GLY A 236 -1.82 -14.75 -2.63
C GLY A 236 -3.01 -14.18 -1.87
N ALA A 237 -3.43 -14.84 -0.80
CA ALA A 237 -4.38 -14.29 0.15
C ALA A 237 -3.73 -13.10 0.91
N VAL A 238 -4.48 -12.02 1.10
CA VAL A 238 -4.07 -10.95 2.02
C VAL A 238 -4.73 -11.25 3.35
N ILE A 239 -3.93 -11.77 4.28
CA ILE A 239 -4.40 -12.15 5.63
C ILE A 239 -3.93 -11.06 6.59
N PRO A 240 -4.81 -10.33 7.30
CA PRO A 240 -4.40 -9.33 8.27
C PRO A 240 -3.39 -9.91 9.28
N SER A 241 -2.33 -9.16 9.59
CA SER A 241 -1.26 -9.60 10.50
C SER A 241 -1.73 -10.23 11.82
N PRO A 242 -2.80 -9.74 12.50
CA PRO A 242 -3.33 -10.37 13.71
C PRO A 242 -3.81 -11.81 13.50
N TYR A 243 -4.24 -12.17 12.30
CA TYR A 243 -4.72 -13.51 11.97
C TYR A 243 -3.60 -14.42 11.45
N ILE A 244 -2.45 -13.87 11.02
CA ILE A 244 -1.34 -14.69 10.54
C ILE A 244 -0.87 -15.65 11.65
N GLN A 245 -0.83 -15.22 12.91
CA GLN A 245 -0.47 -16.10 14.04
C GLN A 245 -1.52 -17.17 14.35
N LEU A 246 -2.79 -16.92 14.02
CA LEU A 246 -3.88 -17.87 14.23
C LEU A 246 -3.95 -18.94 13.14
N TYR A 247 -3.47 -18.61 11.94
CA TYR A 247 -3.46 -19.49 10.77
C TYR A 247 -2.08 -20.04 10.39
N SER A 248 -1.00 -19.55 11.03
CA SER A 248 0.31 -20.20 10.95
C SER A 248 0.20 -21.53 11.67
N VAL A 249 -0.11 -22.58 10.90
CA VAL A 249 0.05 -23.95 11.36
C VAL A 249 1.52 -24.09 11.73
N ASP A 250 1.83 -24.14 13.02
CA ASP A 250 3.15 -24.48 13.50
C ASP A 250 3.53 -25.82 12.86
N GLU A 251 4.39 -25.80 11.83
CA GLU A 251 4.88 -26.99 11.09
C GLU A 251 5.60 -28.01 12.00
N LYS A 252 5.67 -27.78 13.31
CA LYS A 252 6.29 -28.65 14.30
C LYS A 252 5.32 -29.48 15.16
N GLY A 253 4.00 -29.38 14.97
CA GLY A 253 3.04 -30.09 15.83
C GLY A 253 2.28 -31.20 15.11
N GLU A 254 2.75 -32.44 15.26
CA GLU A 254 2.03 -33.70 15.01
C GLU A 254 1.50 -33.94 13.59
N ARG A 255 2.14 -34.91 12.91
CA ARG A 255 1.44 -35.71 11.90
C ARG A 255 0.20 -36.28 12.58
N VAL A 256 -0.97 -35.70 12.32
CA VAL A 256 -2.23 -36.39 12.54
C VAL A 256 -2.20 -37.57 11.58
N VAL A 257 -1.67 -38.70 12.07
CA VAL A 257 -1.93 -40.00 11.46
C VAL A 257 -3.42 -40.16 11.64
N ILE A 258 -4.19 -39.86 10.59
CA ILE A 258 -5.57 -40.30 10.48
C ILE A 258 -5.46 -41.83 10.46
N ARG A 259 -5.46 -42.44 11.64
CA ARG A 259 -5.75 -43.85 11.79
C ARG A 259 -7.16 -43.99 11.29
N ASP A 260 -7.27 -44.60 10.13
CA ASP A 260 -8.52 -45.07 9.56
C ASP A 260 -9.10 -46.11 10.53
N GLU A 261 -9.79 -45.64 11.57
CA GLU A 261 -10.63 -46.45 12.45
C GLU A 261 -11.81 -46.92 11.62
N ARG A 262 -11.55 -47.98 10.85
CA ARG A 262 -12.57 -48.82 10.27
C ARG A 262 -13.59 -49.16 11.35
N LEU A 263 -14.81 -48.68 11.14
CA LEU A 263 -16.06 -49.37 11.42
C LEU A 263 -16.17 -49.93 12.85
N SER A 264 -16.33 -49.05 13.83
CA SER A 264 -17.15 -49.42 14.99
C SER A 264 -18.60 -49.03 14.70
N PRO A 265 -19.58 -49.95 14.87
CA PRO A 265 -20.98 -49.65 14.61
C PRO A 265 -21.44 -48.51 15.54
N ARG A 266 -22.00 -47.46 14.94
CA ARG A 266 -22.68 -46.36 15.64
C ARG A 266 -23.72 -46.96 16.59
N LYS A 267 -23.53 -46.80 17.90
CA LYS A 267 -24.66 -46.87 18.84
C LYS A 267 -25.57 -45.69 18.52
N GLU A 268 -26.81 -45.97 18.17
CA GLU A 268 -27.88 -44.97 18.20
C GLU A 268 -27.95 -44.40 19.61
N VAL A 269 -27.65 -43.12 19.75
CA VAL A 269 -27.92 -42.35 20.95
C VAL A 269 -29.24 -41.63 20.68
N GLU A 270 -30.26 -41.94 21.48
CA GLU A 270 -31.53 -41.22 21.43
C GLU A 270 -31.31 -39.73 21.74
N PRO A 271 -32.03 -38.82 21.06
CA PRO A 271 -31.86 -37.39 21.27
C PRO A 271 -32.40 -36.98 22.65
N GLU A 272 -31.52 -36.58 23.55
CA GLU A 272 -31.92 -35.81 24.73
C GLU A 272 -32.42 -34.42 24.30
N GLU A 273 -33.68 -34.11 24.66
CA GLU A 273 -34.28 -32.79 24.48
C GLU A 273 -33.48 -31.72 25.25
N ILE A 274 -32.69 -30.92 24.53
CA ILE A 274 -32.10 -29.70 25.08
C ILE A 274 -33.21 -28.64 25.17
N LYS A 275 -33.86 -28.54 26.33
CA LYS A 275 -34.64 -27.35 26.70
C LYS A 275 -33.69 -26.28 27.21
N ARG A 276 -33.46 -25.23 26.42
CA ARG A 276 -32.95 -23.94 26.90
C ARG A 276 -33.98 -22.83 26.58
N PRO A 277 -34.26 -21.90 27.50
CA PRO A 277 -35.20 -20.81 27.25
C PRO A 277 -34.55 -19.73 26.38
N ILE A 278 -35.16 -19.44 25.23
CA ILE A 278 -34.87 -18.27 24.40
C ILE A 278 -35.80 -17.17 24.88
N GLU A 279 -35.42 -16.40 25.90
CA GLU A 279 -36.26 -15.25 26.32
C GLU A 279 -35.51 -14.02 26.87
N GLU A 280 -34.17 -13.98 26.90
CA GLU A 280 -33.44 -12.84 27.51
C GLU A 280 -32.57 -11.99 26.55
N VAL A 281 -32.62 -12.17 25.24
CA VAL A 281 -31.74 -11.42 24.30
C VAL A 281 -32.48 -10.39 23.43
N ILE A 282 -33.81 -10.28 23.50
CA ILE A 282 -34.57 -9.39 22.59
C ILE A 282 -34.84 -7.99 23.18
N ASP A 283 -34.70 -7.76 24.49
CA ASP A 283 -35.17 -6.50 25.11
C ASP A 283 -34.16 -5.32 25.10
N ILE A 284 -33.00 -5.47 24.45
CA ILE A 284 -31.98 -4.40 24.37
C ILE A 284 -32.11 -3.54 23.09
N TYR A 285 -32.80 -4.02 22.05
CA TYR A 285 -32.85 -3.32 20.75
C TYR A 285 -34.15 -2.58 20.41
N THR A 286 -35.20 -2.68 21.24
CA THR A 286 -36.53 -2.10 20.93
C THR A 286 -36.85 -0.79 21.65
N LYS A 287 -35.94 -0.22 22.46
CA LYS A 287 -36.15 1.05 23.16
C LYS A 287 -35.01 2.06 22.97
N ARG A 288 -34.78 2.50 21.73
CA ARG A 288 -34.18 3.81 21.46
C ARG A 288 -34.85 4.52 20.29
N GLY A 289 -35.70 5.48 20.64
CA GLY A 289 -35.77 6.78 19.99
C GLY A 289 -36.35 6.84 18.57
N LYS A 290 -37.68 6.96 18.49
CA LYS A 290 -38.34 7.67 17.40
C LYS A 290 -37.86 9.14 17.40
N SER A 291 -36.99 9.52 16.47
CA SER A 291 -36.88 10.90 16.00
C SER A 291 -37.39 10.95 14.57
N SER A 292 -38.61 11.47 14.40
CA SER A 292 -39.21 11.78 13.12
C SER A 292 -38.57 13.06 12.57
N GLU A 293 -37.45 12.94 11.86
CA GLU A 293 -37.00 13.98 10.94
C GLU A 293 -36.74 13.33 9.59
N SER A 294 -37.52 13.74 8.59
CA SER A 294 -37.38 13.28 7.21
C SER A 294 -35.99 13.63 6.68
N PRO A 295 -35.35 12.76 5.87
CA PRO A 295 -34.07 13.08 5.25
C PRO A 295 -34.21 14.32 4.35
N ILE A 296 -33.37 15.33 4.59
CA ILE A 296 -33.31 16.55 3.78
C ILE A 296 -32.73 16.17 2.42
N ASN A 297 -33.51 16.33 1.35
CA ASN A 297 -33.04 16.12 -0.02
C ASN A 297 -32.24 17.34 -0.50
N ILE A 298 -30.91 17.24 -0.45
CA ILE A 298 -29.97 18.33 -0.75
C ILE A 298 -29.94 18.68 -2.26
N GLN A 299 -30.54 17.88 -3.14
CA GLN A 299 -30.42 18.06 -4.59
C GLN A 299 -31.25 19.22 -5.16
N ASN A 300 -32.12 19.87 -4.38
CA ASN A 300 -33.05 20.91 -4.89
C ASN A 300 -32.94 22.29 -4.21
N LEU A 301 -31.85 22.60 -3.49
CA LEU A 301 -31.69 23.87 -2.80
C LEU A 301 -31.24 24.98 -3.78
N GLN A 302 -32.19 25.78 -4.29
CA GLN A 302 -31.93 27.02 -5.03
C GLN A 302 -32.50 28.23 -4.28
N GLY A 303 -31.70 28.83 -3.40
CA GLY A 303 -32.04 30.08 -2.72
C GLY A 303 -31.13 30.41 -1.54
N GLY A 304 -30.73 31.68 -1.41
CA GLY A 304 -29.78 32.16 -0.40
C GLY A 304 -30.25 32.02 1.07
N GLU A 305 -31.55 31.95 1.33
CA GLU A 305 -32.07 31.73 2.69
C GLU A 305 -31.92 30.27 3.18
N GLU A 306 -31.88 29.30 2.28
CA GLU A 306 -31.73 27.89 2.67
C GLU A 306 -30.27 27.51 2.93
N LEU A 307 -29.33 28.16 2.26
CA LEU A 307 -27.88 28.05 2.54
C LEU A 307 -27.54 28.49 3.97
N GLY A 308 -28.11 29.60 4.45
CA GLY A 308 -27.90 30.07 5.82
C GLY A 308 -28.47 29.12 6.89
N LYS A 309 -29.53 28.36 6.56
CA LYS A 309 -30.06 27.31 7.44
C LYS A 309 -29.15 26.09 7.47
N VAL A 310 -28.59 25.70 6.33
CA VAL A 310 -27.61 24.61 6.23
C VAL A 310 -26.32 24.94 6.98
N GLU A 311 -25.80 26.17 6.88
CA GLU A 311 -24.62 26.60 7.63
C GLU A 311 -24.86 26.61 9.15
N ASN A 312 -26.02 27.08 9.60
CA ASN A 312 -26.38 27.01 11.02
C ASN A 312 -26.54 25.56 11.50
N LEU A 313 -27.16 24.69 10.71
CA LEU A 313 -27.27 23.26 11.01
C LEU A 313 -25.89 22.60 11.09
N LEU A 314 -24.99 22.87 10.13
CA LEU A 314 -23.62 22.38 10.14
C LEU A 314 -22.85 22.89 11.36
N GLY A 315 -23.03 24.17 11.75
CA GLY A 315 -22.46 24.73 12.96
C GLY A 315 -22.95 24.02 14.23
N VAL A 316 -24.24 23.70 14.30
CA VAL A 316 -24.84 22.94 15.42
C VAL A 316 -24.33 21.50 15.44
N PHE A 317 -24.26 20.81 14.29
CA PHE A 317 -23.72 19.46 14.19
C PHE A 317 -22.24 19.41 14.55
N PHE A 318 -21.44 20.36 14.07
CA PHE A 318 -20.02 20.45 14.38
C PHE A 318 -19.79 20.74 15.87
N LYS A 319 -20.56 21.65 16.46
CA LYS A 319 -20.49 21.93 17.90
C LYS A 319 -20.90 20.70 18.71
N ARG A 320 -21.94 19.97 18.29
CA ARG A 320 -22.40 18.73 18.94
C ARG A 320 -21.37 17.60 18.83
N PHE A 321 -20.69 17.49 17.69
CA PHE A 321 -19.56 16.58 17.47
C PHE A 321 -18.40 16.91 18.42
N LEU A 322 -17.96 18.17 18.47
CA LEU A 322 -16.88 18.61 19.36
C LEU A 322 -17.19 18.41 20.85
N THR A 323 -18.47 18.51 21.23
CA THR A 323 -18.92 18.26 22.62
C THR A 323 -19.33 16.81 22.87
N GLY A 324 -19.23 15.94 21.87
CA GLY A 324 -19.66 14.55 21.96
C GLY A 324 -18.78 13.75 22.92
N ASN A 325 -19.36 12.70 23.50
CA ASN A 325 -18.64 11.79 24.42
C ASN A 325 -17.36 11.23 23.80
N PHE A 326 -17.32 11.05 22.48
CA PHE A 326 -16.14 10.58 21.76
C PHE A 326 -14.99 11.61 21.77
N VAL A 327 -15.25 12.87 21.37
CA VAL A 327 -14.22 13.91 21.38
C VAL A 327 -13.75 14.20 22.80
N ASN A 328 -14.65 14.20 23.78
CA ASN A 328 -14.27 14.31 25.19
C ASN A 328 -13.46 13.11 25.71
N MET A 329 -13.74 11.89 25.22
CA MET A 329 -12.96 10.70 25.54
C MET A 329 -11.56 10.71 24.88
N VAL A 330 -11.46 11.17 23.62
CA VAL A 330 -10.19 11.31 22.90
C VAL A 330 -9.34 12.42 23.52
N MET A 331 -9.95 13.57 23.82
CA MET A 331 -9.29 14.70 24.49
C MET A 331 -8.94 14.39 25.95
N GLY A 332 -9.77 13.63 26.66
CA GLY A 332 -9.48 13.13 28.01
C GLY A 332 -8.35 12.09 28.04
N LYS A 333 -8.09 11.42 26.91
CA LYS A 333 -6.94 10.52 26.73
C LYS A 333 -5.70 11.24 26.17
N LYS A 334 -5.70 12.56 26.01
CA LYS A 334 -4.57 13.34 25.48
C LYS A 334 -3.26 13.09 26.24
N ASP A 335 -3.32 13.01 27.57
CA ASP A 335 -2.14 12.74 28.41
C ASP A 335 -1.69 11.28 28.34
N PHE A 336 -2.60 10.35 28.03
CA PHE A 336 -2.29 8.94 27.76
C PHE A 336 -1.63 8.80 26.38
N LEU A 337 -2.18 9.44 25.34
CA LEU A 337 -1.66 9.46 23.98
C LEU A 337 -0.30 10.18 23.86
N GLN A 338 -0.06 11.21 24.67
CA GLN A 338 1.25 11.85 24.79
C GLN A 338 2.28 10.94 25.48
N LYS A 339 1.86 10.06 26.40
CA LYS A 339 2.74 9.12 27.11
C LYS A 339 3.00 7.82 26.34
N SER A 340 2.09 7.38 25.46
CA SER A 340 2.22 6.16 24.66
C SER A 340 2.73 6.40 23.23
N GLY A 341 3.37 7.56 22.99
CA GLY A 341 3.92 7.95 21.70
C GLY A 341 4.85 6.90 21.09
N GLY A 342 4.39 6.24 20.04
CA GLY A 342 5.26 5.42 19.21
C GLY A 342 4.54 4.61 18.15
N LYS A 343 3.40 3.97 18.47
CA LYS A 343 2.70 3.08 17.52
C LYS A 343 1.21 3.41 17.37
N ASP A 344 0.48 3.64 18.46
CA ASP A 344 -0.97 3.86 18.37
C ASP A 344 -1.35 5.19 17.70
N PHE A 345 -0.64 6.27 18.02
CA PHE A 345 -0.90 7.57 17.40
C PHE A 345 -0.59 7.57 15.90
N ARG A 346 0.45 6.86 15.48
CA ARG A 346 0.83 6.73 14.08
C ARG A 346 -0.21 5.93 13.30
N SER A 347 -0.68 4.81 13.83
CA SER A 347 -1.77 4.02 13.24
C SER A 347 -3.07 4.82 13.13
N LEU A 348 -3.45 5.55 14.18
CA LEU A 348 -4.61 6.45 14.20
C LEU A 348 -4.50 7.54 13.12
N ARG A 349 -3.33 8.18 12.99
CA ARG A 349 -3.09 9.21 11.98
C ARG A 349 -3.20 8.66 10.56
N ASN A 350 -2.62 7.48 10.30
CA ASN A 350 -2.68 6.84 9.00
C ASN A 350 -4.12 6.43 8.62
N ASN A 351 -4.89 5.90 9.58
CA ASN A 351 -6.29 5.55 9.38
C ASN A 351 -7.16 6.79 9.11
N PHE A 352 -6.89 7.90 9.80
CA PHE A 352 -7.58 9.17 9.57
C PHE A 352 -7.32 9.72 8.15
N TYR A 353 -6.06 9.77 7.70
CA TYR A 353 -5.74 10.23 6.34
C TYR A 353 -6.36 9.33 5.26
N HIS A 354 -6.39 8.02 5.50
CA HIS A 354 -7.07 7.07 4.62
C HIS A 354 -8.55 7.41 4.46
N ALA A 355 -9.26 7.52 5.58
CA ALA A 355 -10.70 7.77 5.58
C ALA A 355 -11.07 9.12 4.91
N ILE A 356 -10.23 10.15 5.09
CA ILE A 356 -10.40 11.46 4.42
C ILE A 356 -10.18 11.35 2.90
N ASN A 357 -9.11 10.70 2.46
CA ASN A 357 -8.77 10.61 1.03
C ASN A 357 -9.81 9.80 0.23
N ASN A 358 -10.48 8.85 0.88
CA ASN A 358 -11.50 8.00 0.27
C ASN A 358 -12.94 8.49 0.49
N GLY A 359 -13.13 9.65 1.13
CA GLY A 359 -14.47 10.20 1.41
C GLY A 359 -15.29 9.39 2.42
N GLN A 360 -14.67 8.45 3.14
CA GLN A 360 -15.28 7.60 4.17
C GLN A 360 -15.36 8.36 5.50
N LYS A 361 -16.27 9.33 5.58
CA LYS A 361 -16.38 10.22 6.75
C LYS A 361 -16.66 9.48 8.06
N GLU A 362 -17.35 8.35 8.04
CA GLU A 362 -17.65 7.57 9.25
C GLU A 362 -16.46 6.78 9.79
N GLU A 363 -15.47 6.47 8.94
CA GLU A 363 -14.22 5.79 9.34
C GLU A 363 -13.15 6.79 9.83
N ALA A 364 -13.35 8.09 9.54
CA ALA A 364 -12.48 9.18 10.00
C ALA A 364 -12.86 9.69 11.41
N LEU A 365 -14.03 9.31 11.92
CA LEU A 365 -14.61 9.69 13.22
C LEU A 365 -14.41 8.55 14.21
#